data_AF-A0A8C6FVF1-F1
#
_entry.id   AF-A0A8C6FVF1-F1
#
_cell.length_a   1.000
_cell.length_b   1.000
_cell.length_c   1.000
_cell.angle_alpha   90.00
_cell.angle_beta   90.00
_cell.angle_gamma   90.00
#
_symmetry.space_group_name_H-M   'P 1'
#
loop_
_entity.id
_entity.type
_entity.pdbx_description
1 polymer ?
#
loop_
_entity_poly.entity_id
_entity_poly.type
_entity_poly.pdbx_seq_one_letter_code
_entity_poly.pdbx_strand_id
1 'polypeptide(L)'
;MFVLFLLCIVILVCMSKGEFFEHTQEPSTMCYKCKKYHLGICYEAMRSCTLKYKQTCAVENIYFLTKKGRSMYFYSKLSCKANCEDINFLSFEKRTELICCKHKSYCNLPEGV
;
A
#
# COMPACT_ATOMS: atom_id res chain seq x y z
N MET A 1 -11.58 51.11 27.47
CA MET A 1 -12.26 50.69 26.22
C MET A 1 -11.31 50.60 25.02
N PHE A 2 -10.45 51.58 24.75
CA PHE A 2 -9.51 51.54 23.61
C PHE A 2 -8.48 50.40 23.65
N VAL A 3 -7.96 50.04 24.83
CA VAL A 3 -6.96 48.99 25.00
C VAL A 3 -7.50 47.61 24.60
N LEU A 4 -8.76 47.32 24.95
CA LEU A 4 -9.45 46.09 24.55
C LEU A 4 -9.63 46.01 23.04
N PHE A 5 -9.93 47.14 22.40
CA PHE A 5 -10.09 47.20 20.95
C PHE A 5 -8.77 46.94 20.21
N LEU A 6 -7.66 47.47 20.72
CA LEU A 6 -6.32 47.21 20.17
C LEU A 6 -5.90 45.75 20.34
N LEU A 7 -6.21 45.13 21.49
CA LEU A 7 -5.95 43.70 21.71
C LEU A 7 -6.74 42.81 20.73
N CYS A 8 -8.02 43.11 20.48
CA CYS A 8 -8.82 42.39 19.51
C CYS A 8 -8.27 42.51 18.08
N ILE A 9 -7.79 43.69 17.68
CA ILE A 9 -7.18 43.89 16.36
C ILE A 9 -5.87 43.10 16.24
N VAL A 10 -5.03 43.10 17.27
CA VAL A 10 -3.78 42.31 17.27
C VAL A 10 -4.07 40.81 17.15
N ILE A 11 -5.06 40.30 17.88
CA ILE A 11 -5.46 38.88 17.79
C ILE A 11 -5.99 38.56 16.39
N LEU A 12 -6.86 39.40 15.82
CA LEU A 12 -7.41 39.22 14.46
C LEU A 12 -6.31 39.24 13.40
N VAL A 13 -5.35 40.16 13.50
CA VAL A 13 -4.22 40.26 12.56
C VAL A 13 -3.28 39.06 12.70
N CYS A 14 -3.03 38.58 13.92
CA CYS A 14 -2.27 37.34 14.17
C CYS A 14 -2.95 36.11 13.57
N MET A 15 -4.29 35.99 13.68
CA MET A 15 -5.03 34.88 13.07
C MET A 15 -5.03 34.97 11.53
N SER A 16 -5.06 36.17 10.94
CA SER A 16 -5.03 36.35 9.48
C SER A 16 -3.66 36.10 8.82
N LYS A 17 -2.58 36.17 9.61
CA LYS A 17 -1.20 35.90 9.17
C LYS A 17 -0.70 34.50 9.51
N GLY A 18 -1.55 33.69 10.16
CA GLY A 18 -1.33 32.25 10.23
C GLY A 18 -1.53 31.67 8.84
N GLU A 19 -0.51 31.79 7.99
CA GLU A 19 -0.30 30.83 6.92
C GLU A 19 -0.26 29.47 7.60
N PHE A 20 -1.42 28.81 7.62
CA PHE A 20 -1.55 27.43 7.99
C PHE A 20 -0.76 26.69 6.92
N PHE A 21 0.54 26.50 7.18
CA PHE A 21 1.34 25.49 6.52
C PHE A 21 0.73 24.17 6.95
N GLU A 22 -0.37 23.83 6.31
CA GLU A 22 -0.90 22.49 6.27
C GLU A 22 0.19 21.70 5.56
N HIS A 23 1.15 21.20 6.34
CA HIS A 23 1.98 20.11 5.92
C HIS A 23 1.00 18.97 5.68
N THR A 24 0.46 18.91 4.47
CA THR A 24 -0.25 17.78 3.92
C THR A 24 0.78 16.68 3.90
N GLN A 25 0.97 16.02 5.04
CA GLN A 25 1.56 14.69 5.07
C GLN A 25 0.65 13.89 4.17
N GLU A 26 1.11 13.58 2.95
CA GLU A 26 0.43 12.61 2.12
C GLU A 26 0.07 11.42 3.02
N PRO A 27 -1.21 10.99 3.04
CA PRO A 27 -1.63 9.91 3.91
C PRO A 27 -0.70 8.72 3.64
N SER A 28 -0.02 8.27 4.69
CA SER A 28 0.96 7.19 4.58
C SER A 28 0.28 5.98 3.93
N THR A 29 0.67 5.67 2.69
CA THR A 29 0.00 4.62 1.92
C THR A 29 0.20 3.27 2.61
N MET A 30 -0.88 2.52 2.76
CA MET A 30 -0.91 1.22 3.45
C MET A 30 -1.12 0.08 2.44
N CYS A 31 -0.62 -1.11 2.74
CA CYS A 31 -0.82 -2.31 1.93
C CYS A 31 -1.28 -3.46 2.80
N TYR A 32 -1.91 -4.47 2.19
CA TYR A 32 -2.15 -5.74 2.86
C TYR A 32 -0.87 -6.56 2.99
N LYS A 33 -0.76 -7.30 4.08
CA LYS A 33 0.31 -8.23 4.36
C LYS A 33 -0.28 -9.59 4.74
N CYS A 34 0.02 -10.59 3.90
CA CYS A 34 -0.42 -11.96 4.11
C CYS A 34 0.60 -12.93 3.51
N LYS A 35 1.01 -13.96 4.27
CA LYS A 35 1.96 -14.97 3.77
C LYS A 35 1.32 -15.99 2.83
N LYS A 36 0.03 -16.27 3.00
CA LYS A 36 -0.73 -17.23 2.20
C LYS A 36 -2.18 -16.75 2.07
N TYR A 37 -2.42 -15.96 1.05
CA TYR A 37 -3.74 -15.48 0.64
C TYR A 37 -4.30 -16.41 -0.43
N HIS A 38 -5.51 -16.90 -0.27
CA HIS A 38 -6.14 -17.82 -1.20
C HIS A 38 -7.65 -17.59 -1.22
N LEU A 39 -8.20 -17.25 -2.39
CA LEU A 39 -9.64 -17.08 -2.61
C LEU A 39 -10.33 -16.19 -1.55
N GLY A 40 -9.79 -15.00 -1.29
CA GLY A 40 -10.37 -14.06 -0.32
C GLY A 40 -9.90 -14.24 1.12
N ILE A 41 -9.21 -15.34 1.45
CA ILE A 41 -8.85 -15.68 2.84
C ILE A 41 -7.34 -15.60 3.04
N CYS A 42 -6.90 -15.00 4.14
CA CYS A 42 -5.52 -15.12 4.62
C CYS A 42 -5.44 -16.18 5.73
N TYR A 43 -4.69 -17.27 5.51
CA TYR A 43 -4.68 -18.43 6.43
C TYR A 43 -4.07 -18.20 7.83
N GLU A 44 -3.26 -17.15 8.01
CA GLU A 44 -2.75 -16.79 9.34
C GLU A 44 -3.64 -15.70 9.96
N ALA A 45 -3.54 -14.48 9.41
CA ALA A 45 -4.41 -13.33 9.66
C ALA A 45 -4.03 -12.25 8.65
N MET A 46 -5.01 -11.52 8.12
CA MET A 46 -4.72 -10.37 7.28
C MET A 46 -4.11 -9.25 8.15
N ARG A 47 -2.92 -8.76 7.78
CA ARG A 47 -2.26 -7.63 8.44
C ARG A 47 -2.12 -6.47 7.46
N SER A 48 -1.72 -5.32 7.97
CA SER A 48 -1.37 -4.15 7.16
C SER A 48 0.11 -3.79 7.35
N CYS A 49 0.70 -3.11 6.36
CA CYS A 49 1.99 -2.46 6.48
C CYS A 49 1.94 -1.07 5.86
N THR A 50 2.63 -0.11 6.49
CA THR A 50 2.82 1.24 5.96
C THR A 50 4.03 1.26 5.03
N LEU A 51 3.89 1.87 3.86
CA LEU A 51 5.00 2.00 2.91
C LEU A 51 6.15 2.82 3.50
N LYS A 52 7.37 2.26 3.42
CA LYS A 52 8.62 2.98 3.71
C LYS A 52 9.21 3.56 2.43
N TYR A 53 10.32 4.31 2.56
CA TYR A 53 11.06 4.85 1.42
C TYR A 53 11.35 3.76 0.37
N LYS A 54 11.03 4.05 -0.90
CA LYS A 54 11.16 3.15 -2.07
C LYS A 54 10.41 1.81 -1.97
N GLN A 55 9.43 1.69 -1.06
CA GLN A 55 8.54 0.53 -1.01
C GLN A 55 7.25 0.81 -1.77
N THR A 56 6.64 -0.27 -2.27
CA THR A 56 5.31 -0.25 -2.90
C THR A 56 4.52 -1.47 -2.43
N CYS A 57 3.21 -1.46 -2.65
CA CYS A 57 2.42 -2.65 -2.40
C CYS A 57 2.74 -3.69 -3.48
N ALA A 58 2.73 -4.97 -3.09
CA ALA A 58 3.10 -6.07 -3.96
C ALA A 58 2.19 -7.28 -3.75
N VAL A 59 1.93 -7.99 -4.85
CA VAL A 59 1.28 -9.31 -4.91
C VAL A 59 2.25 -10.28 -5.57
N GLU A 60 2.58 -11.38 -4.89
CA GLU A 60 3.30 -12.51 -5.50
C GLU A 60 2.30 -13.66 -5.72
N ASN A 61 1.78 -13.81 -6.94
CA ASN A 61 0.93 -14.91 -7.33
C ASN A 61 1.78 -16.15 -7.60
N ILE A 62 1.52 -17.23 -6.87
CA ILE A 62 2.28 -18.47 -6.95
C ILE A 62 1.41 -19.52 -7.63
N TYR A 63 1.97 -20.11 -8.68
CA TYR A 63 1.34 -21.15 -9.48
C TYR A 63 2.21 -22.40 -9.47
N PHE A 64 1.61 -23.58 -9.41
CA PHE A 64 2.31 -24.82 -9.73
C PHE A 64 2.17 -25.11 -11.23
N LEU A 65 3.22 -25.67 -11.81
CA LEU A 65 3.21 -26.10 -13.21
C LEU A 65 2.82 -27.56 -13.30
N THR A 66 1.78 -27.84 -14.07
CA THR A 66 1.44 -29.23 -14.42
C THR A 66 2.51 -29.81 -15.35
N LYS A 67 2.58 -31.14 -15.46
CA LYS A 67 3.44 -31.83 -16.45
C LYS A 67 3.18 -31.40 -17.91
N LYS A 68 2.00 -30.81 -18.18
CA LYS A 68 1.62 -30.27 -19.50
C LYS A 68 1.95 -28.77 -19.64
N GLY A 69 2.68 -28.17 -18.71
CA GLY A 69 3.07 -26.75 -18.72
C GLY A 69 1.98 -25.76 -18.29
N ARG A 70 0.79 -26.22 -17.90
CA ARG A 70 -0.28 -25.33 -17.41
C ARG A 70 0.08 -24.77 -16.04
N SER A 71 -0.06 -23.44 -15.89
CA SER A 71 0.06 -22.75 -14.61
C SER A 71 -1.27 -22.82 -13.86
N MET A 72 -1.26 -23.46 -12.70
CA MET A 72 -2.43 -23.56 -11.84
C MET A 72 -2.20 -22.71 -10.60
N TYR A 73 -3.10 -21.77 -10.35
CA TYR A 73 -3.00 -20.88 -9.18
C TYR A 73 -2.96 -21.70 -7.89
N PHE A 74 -2.08 -21.32 -6.97
CA PHE A 74 -1.95 -21.99 -5.68
C PHE A 74 -2.25 -21.07 -4.50
N TYR A 75 -1.60 -19.89 -4.44
CA TYR A 75 -1.89 -18.85 -3.46
C TYR A 75 -1.14 -17.56 -3.86
N SER A 76 -1.48 -16.45 -3.22
CA SER A 76 -0.77 -15.19 -3.34
C SER A 76 -0.07 -14.82 -2.03
N LYS A 77 1.04 -14.08 -2.12
CA LYS A 77 1.63 -13.36 -0.97
C LYS A 77 1.40 -11.86 -1.15
N LEU A 78 0.95 -11.20 -0.09
CA LEU A 78 0.71 -9.76 -0.09
C LEU A 78 1.76 -9.10 0.80
N SER A 79 2.40 -8.02 0.33
CA SER A 79 3.47 -7.36 1.11
C SER A 79 3.70 -5.89 0.71
N CYS A 80 4.44 -5.17 1.56
CA CYS A 80 5.19 -3.97 1.18
C CYS A 80 6.58 -4.41 0.73
N LYS A 81 6.95 -4.13 -0.53
CA LYS A 81 8.20 -4.59 -1.14
C LYS A 81 9.05 -3.41 -1.61
N ALA A 82 10.34 -3.43 -1.26
CA ALA A 82 11.29 -2.44 -1.78
C ALA A 82 11.71 -2.82 -3.21
N ASN A 83 11.97 -1.82 -4.05
CA ASN A 83 12.43 -2.01 -5.43
C ASN A 83 11.53 -3.01 -6.20
N CYS A 84 10.22 -2.82 -6.09
CA CYS A 84 9.24 -3.69 -6.72
C CYS A 84 9.08 -3.33 -8.19
N GLU A 85 9.25 -4.33 -9.05
CA GLU A 85 9.00 -4.29 -10.49
C GLU A 85 8.17 -5.51 -10.89
N ASP A 86 7.29 -5.33 -11.89
CA ASP A 86 6.48 -6.42 -12.40
C ASP A 86 7.37 -7.45 -13.10
N ILE A 87 7.33 -8.70 -12.64
CA ILE A 87 8.21 -9.75 -13.15
C ILE A 87 7.55 -11.12 -13.06
N ASN A 88 7.82 -11.96 -14.05
CA ASN A 88 7.37 -13.34 -14.08
C ASN A 88 8.57 -14.29 -13.97
N PHE A 89 8.66 -15.00 -12.86
CA PHE A 89 9.69 -16.02 -12.62
C PHE A 89 9.14 -17.40 -12.97
N LEU A 90 9.80 -18.09 -13.89
CA LEU A 90 9.50 -19.47 -14.24
C LEU A 90 10.62 -20.38 -13.72
N SER A 91 10.26 -21.37 -12.91
CA SER A 91 11.12 -22.48 -12.53
C SER A 91 10.47 -23.81 -12.93
N PHE A 92 11.15 -24.94 -12.71
CA PHE A 92 10.76 -26.24 -13.25
C PHE A 92 9.31 -26.67 -12.91
N GLU A 93 8.87 -26.41 -11.68
CA GLU A 93 7.54 -26.83 -11.18
C GLU A 93 6.69 -25.66 -10.72
N LYS A 94 7.19 -24.42 -10.83
CA LYS A 94 6.57 -23.25 -10.22
C LYS A 94 6.71 -22.02 -11.11
N ARG A 95 5.62 -21.29 -11.25
CA ARG A 95 5.62 -19.94 -11.80
C ARG A 95 5.27 -18.96 -10.68
N THR A 96 5.99 -17.85 -10.60
CA THR A 96 5.70 -16.76 -9.66
C THR A 96 5.58 -15.46 -10.42
N GLU A 97 4.45 -14.81 -10.28
CA GLU A 97 4.19 -13.50 -10.89
C GLU A 97 4.17 -12.47 -9.77
N LEU A 98 5.11 -11.52 -9.84
CA LEU A 98 5.17 -10.36 -8.96
C LEU A 98 4.50 -9.18 -9.67
N ILE A 99 3.51 -8.59 -9.02
CA ILE A 99 2.78 -7.40 -9.48
C ILE A 99 2.91 -6.32 -8.41
N CYS A 100 3.25 -5.11 -8.83
CA CYS A 100 3.51 -3.95 -7.99
C CYS A 100 2.48 -2.85 -8.22
N CYS A 101 1.98 -2.22 -7.15
CA CYS A 101 1.02 -1.12 -7.25
C CYS A 101 1.36 0.02 -6.27
N LYS A 102 1.23 1.28 -6.73
CA LYS A 102 1.79 2.47 -6.05
C LYS A 102 0.78 3.59 -5.76
N HIS A 103 -0.41 3.57 -6.36
CA HIS A 103 -1.30 4.76 -6.42
C HIS A 103 -2.55 4.68 -5.53
N LYS A 104 -2.74 3.61 -4.76
CA LYS A 104 -3.92 3.42 -3.91
C LYS A 104 -3.56 2.57 -2.70
N SER A 105 -4.00 2.99 -1.51
CA SER A 105 -3.88 2.16 -0.31
C SER A 105 -4.62 0.84 -0.52
N TYR A 106 -4.01 -0.25 -0.07
CA TYR A 106 -4.53 -1.61 -0.18
C TYR A 106 -4.76 -2.11 -1.61
N CYS A 107 -4.05 -1.55 -2.59
CA CYS A 107 -4.14 -1.96 -4.00
C CYS A 107 -3.67 -3.39 -4.27
N ASN A 108 -2.95 -4.02 -3.34
CA ASN A 108 -2.45 -5.38 -3.49
C ASN A 108 -3.45 -6.44 -3.02
N LEU A 109 -4.75 -6.15 -3.06
CA LEU A 109 -5.76 -7.18 -2.97
C LEU A 109 -6.06 -7.67 -4.39
N PRO A 110 -5.84 -8.95 -4.73
CA PRO A 110 -6.15 -9.47 -6.06
C PRO A 110 -7.66 -9.31 -6.32
N GLU A 111 -8.02 -8.60 -7.39
CA GLU A 111 -9.40 -8.52 -7.86
C GLU A 111 -9.77 -9.86 -8.50
N GLY A 112 -10.81 -10.52 -7.98
CA GLY A 112 -11.52 -11.61 -8.67
C GLY A 112 -10.73 -12.90 -8.88
N VAL A 113 -11.19 -13.98 -8.24
CA VAL A 113 -11.25 -15.30 -8.87
C VAL A 113 -12.71 -15.63 -9.06
#